data_AF-A0A453RU46-F1
#
_entry.id   AF-A0A453RU46-F1
#
_cell.length_a   1.000
_cell.length_b   1.000
_cell.length_c   1.000
_cell.angle_alpha   90.00
_cell.angle_beta   90.00
_cell.angle_gamma   90.00
#
_symmetry.space_group_name_H-M   'P 1'
#
loop_
_entity.id
_entity.type
_entity.pdbx_description
1 polymer ?
#
loop_
_entity_poly.entity_id
_entity_poly.type
_entity_poly.pdbx_seq_one_letter_code
_entity_poly.pdbx_strand_id
1 'polypeptide(L)'
;RLVVDSPRTYHEVTGYLQEVAPELCNRVDLYEKRTPIFDEYKIEKEIDNILCKRVVLQNGGSLIIEQTEALVSIDVNGGHSMFGQGTSQEKAILDVNLEAAKQIARELRLRDIGGIIVVDFIDMTDDSNKRLVYEEMKKAVEKDRSTVGVSELSKLGLMEITRKRVRPSVTFMISEPCPCCHGIGRVEALDTSFSKIEREICRRLGRLWS
;
A
#
# COMPACT_ATOMS: atom_id res chain seq x y z
N ARG A 1 24.45 -7.24 -3.54
CA ARG A 1 24.71 -7.32 -4.99
C ARG A 1 23.85 -6.24 -5.62
N LEU A 2 24.41 -5.37 -6.43
CA LEU A 2 23.74 -4.30 -7.16
C LEU A 2 23.85 -4.67 -8.65
N VAL A 3 22.74 -4.66 -9.36
CA VAL A 3 22.70 -5.02 -10.77
C VAL A 3 22.18 -3.80 -11.55
N VAL A 4 22.87 -3.46 -12.63
CA VAL A 4 22.59 -2.25 -13.42
C VAL A 4 22.51 -2.66 -14.90
N ASP A 5 21.54 -2.18 -15.64
CA ASP A 5 21.31 -2.52 -17.07
C ASP A 5 21.85 -1.46 -18.05
N SER A 6 22.39 -0.37 -17.53
CA SER A 6 23.02 0.71 -18.31
C SER A 6 24.54 0.70 -18.11
N PRO A 7 25.34 0.54 -19.19
CA PRO A 7 26.80 0.63 -19.11
C PRO A 7 27.26 1.97 -18.53
N ARG A 8 26.59 3.08 -18.89
CA ARG A 8 26.92 4.41 -18.35
C ARG A 8 26.76 4.44 -16.83
N THR A 9 25.62 3.99 -16.32
CA THR A 9 25.33 3.96 -14.89
C THR A 9 26.28 3.02 -14.15
N TYR A 10 26.67 1.89 -14.75
CA TYR A 10 27.67 0.99 -14.17
C TYR A 10 29.02 1.69 -13.96
N HIS A 11 29.52 2.44 -14.94
CA HIS A 11 30.77 3.19 -14.81
C HIS A 11 30.65 4.33 -13.77
N GLU A 12 29.54 5.06 -13.76
CA GLU A 12 29.28 6.11 -12.76
C GLU A 12 29.27 5.53 -11.33
N VAL A 13 28.57 4.42 -11.11
CA VAL A 13 28.47 3.75 -9.79
C VAL A 13 29.82 3.17 -9.34
N THR A 14 30.52 2.47 -10.23
CA THR A 14 31.81 1.87 -9.89
C THR A 14 32.89 2.93 -9.65
N GLY A 15 32.92 4.01 -10.43
CA GLY A 15 33.81 5.14 -10.18
C GLY A 15 33.57 5.78 -8.81
N TYR A 16 32.30 6.02 -8.44
CA TYR A 16 31.96 6.52 -7.11
C TYR A 16 32.37 5.55 -5.99
N LEU A 17 32.11 4.25 -6.14
CA LEU A 17 32.47 3.25 -5.13
C LEU A 17 33.99 3.08 -5.00
N GLN A 18 34.77 3.27 -6.06
CA GLN A 18 36.24 3.26 -5.97
C GLN A 18 36.79 4.36 -5.07
N GLU A 19 36.10 5.50 -4.97
CA GLU A 19 36.52 6.59 -4.08
C GLU A 19 36.04 6.39 -2.64
N VAL A 20 34.82 5.87 -2.45
CA VAL A 20 34.14 5.87 -1.14
C VAL A 20 34.19 4.52 -0.42
N ALA A 21 34.10 3.41 -1.15
CA ALA A 21 34.03 2.05 -0.60
C ALA A 21 34.50 1.00 -1.64
N PRO A 22 35.81 0.92 -1.92
CA PRO A 22 36.36 0.07 -2.99
C PRO A 22 35.96 -1.40 -2.88
N GLU A 23 35.82 -1.91 -1.65
CA GLU A 23 35.42 -3.27 -1.33
C GLU A 23 34.00 -3.65 -1.79
N LEU A 24 33.16 -2.68 -2.15
CA LEU A 24 31.82 -2.91 -2.68
C LEU A 24 31.79 -3.04 -4.21
N CYS A 25 32.86 -2.66 -4.91
CA CYS A 25 32.91 -2.66 -6.38
C CYS A 25 32.66 -4.06 -6.97
N ASN A 26 33.18 -5.11 -6.33
CA ASN A 26 32.98 -6.51 -6.74
C ASN A 26 31.54 -7.01 -6.55
N ARG A 27 30.63 -6.19 -5.99
CA ARG A 27 29.21 -6.52 -5.80
C ARG A 27 28.32 -5.84 -6.85
N VAL A 28 28.89 -5.06 -7.76
CA VAL A 28 28.18 -4.38 -8.85
C VAL A 28 28.35 -5.18 -10.14
N ASP A 29 27.24 -5.54 -10.78
CA ASP A 29 27.25 -6.28 -12.03
C ASP A 29 26.49 -5.51 -13.12
N LEU A 30 27.07 -5.48 -14.32
CA LEU A 30 26.37 -5.03 -15.52
C LEU A 30 25.50 -6.17 -16.06
N TYR A 31 24.22 -5.88 -16.26
CA TYR A 31 23.25 -6.79 -16.83
C TYR A 31 23.23 -6.63 -18.36
N GLU A 32 23.64 -7.68 -19.08
CA GLU A 32 23.82 -7.63 -20.54
C GLU A 32 22.85 -8.55 -21.31
N LYS A 33 21.91 -9.21 -20.62
CA LYS A 33 20.94 -10.07 -21.29
C LYS A 33 19.92 -9.23 -22.06
N ARG A 34 19.29 -9.85 -23.06
CA ARG A 34 18.25 -9.21 -23.88
C ARG A 34 16.92 -9.00 -23.15
N THR A 35 16.58 -9.88 -22.21
CA THR A 35 15.37 -9.75 -21.39
C THR A 35 15.51 -8.54 -20.48
N PRO A 36 14.50 -7.68 -20.29
CA PRO A 36 14.60 -6.58 -19.33
C PRO A 36 14.96 -7.08 -17.92
N ILE A 37 15.74 -6.28 -17.19
CA ILE A 37 16.28 -6.68 -15.88
C ILE A 37 15.16 -7.03 -14.89
N PHE A 38 14.09 -6.23 -14.81
CA PHE A 38 12.98 -6.49 -13.88
C PHE A 38 12.16 -7.72 -14.27
N ASP A 39 12.02 -8.03 -15.56
CA ASP A 39 11.38 -9.26 -16.03
C ASP A 39 12.17 -10.50 -15.61
N GLU A 40 13.49 -10.47 -15.79
CA GLU A 40 14.38 -11.58 -15.38
C GLU A 40 14.26 -11.88 -13.88
N TYR A 41 14.18 -10.82 -13.06
CA TYR A 41 14.01 -10.95 -11.61
C TYR A 41 12.55 -11.09 -11.15
N LYS A 42 11.59 -11.12 -12.09
CA LYS A 42 10.14 -11.21 -11.83
C LYS A 42 9.58 -10.07 -10.97
N ILE A 43 10.18 -8.90 -11.04
CA ILE A 43 9.81 -7.70 -10.27
C ILE A 43 8.73 -6.88 -10.99
N GLU A 44 8.60 -6.99 -12.32
CA GLU A 44 7.68 -6.17 -13.11
C GLU A 44 6.23 -6.23 -12.60
N LYS A 45 5.75 -7.44 -12.30
CA LYS A 45 4.42 -7.63 -11.71
C LYS A 45 4.25 -6.96 -10.35
N GLU A 46 5.31 -6.88 -9.54
CA GLU A 46 5.26 -6.19 -8.26
C GLU A 46 5.17 -4.67 -8.46
N ILE A 47 5.87 -4.15 -9.48
CA ILE A 47 5.82 -2.73 -9.87
C ILE A 47 4.42 -2.35 -10.35
N ASP A 48 3.83 -3.15 -11.24
CA ASP A 48 2.47 -2.91 -11.75
C ASP A 48 1.43 -2.87 -10.62
N ASN A 49 1.63 -3.71 -9.61
CA ASN A 49 0.73 -3.81 -8.46
C ASN A 49 0.89 -2.69 -7.43
N ILE A 50 1.87 -1.77 -7.57
CA ILE A 50 2.04 -0.61 -6.67
C ILE A 50 0.78 0.28 -6.66
N LEU A 51 0.11 0.40 -7.81
CA LEU A 51 -1.11 1.18 -7.96
C LEU A 51 -2.37 0.42 -7.56
N CYS A 52 -2.29 -0.91 -7.45
CA CYS A 52 -3.42 -1.75 -7.05
C CYS A 52 -3.75 -1.52 -5.57
N LYS A 53 -5.01 -1.15 -5.29
CA LYS A 53 -5.51 -1.06 -3.91
C LYS A 53 -5.47 -2.40 -3.18
N ARG A 54 -5.76 -3.49 -3.90
CA ARG A 54 -5.81 -4.84 -3.34
C ARG A 54 -4.43 -5.50 -3.41
N VAL A 55 -3.98 -6.06 -2.29
CA VAL A 55 -2.76 -6.88 -2.19
C VAL A 55 -3.13 -8.27 -1.69
N VAL A 56 -2.75 -9.32 -2.41
CA VAL A 56 -3.05 -10.70 -2.02
C VAL A 56 -2.01 -11.21 -1.02
N LEU A 57 -2.48 -11.88 0.03
CA LEU A 57 -1.63 -12.53 1.04
C LEU A 57 -1.38 -14.00 0.67
N GLN A 58 -0.27 -14.57 1.15
CA GLN A 58 0.11 -15.96 0.83
C GLN A 58 -0.89 -17.00 1.32
N ASN A 59 -1.60 -16.70 2.41
CA ASN A 59 -2.61 -17.57 3.03
C ASN A 59 -4.01 -17.43 2.39
N GLY A 60 -4.13 -16.68 1.30
CA GLY A 60 -5.39 -16.45 0.59
C GLY A 60 -6.22 -15.26 1.10
N GLY A 61 -5.76 -14.56 2.15
CA GLY A 61 -6.33 -13.27 2.55
C GLY A 61 -5.94 -12.14 1.60
N SER A 62 -6.38 -10.92 1.90
CA SER A 62 -5.96 -9.74 1.14
C SER A 62 -5.99 -8.46 1.97
N LEU A 63 -5.18 -7.47 1.58
CA LEU A 63 -5.21 -6.12 2.11
C LEU A 63 -5.91 -5.21 1.12
N ILE A 64 -6.69 -4.25 1.61
CA ILE A 64 -7.17 -3.11 0.82
C ILE A 64 -6.51 -1.85 1.37
N ILE A 65 -5.67 -1.23 0.55
CA ILE A 65 -4.93 -0.02 0.90
C ILE A 65 -5.61 1.17 0.21
N GLU A 66 -6.12 2.12 0.99
CA GLU A 66 -6.73 3.34 0.48
C GLU A 66 -6.05 4.58 1.06
N GLN A 67 -5.59 5.44 0.18
CA GLN A 67 -4.99 6.71 0.56
C GLN A 67 -6.06 7.81 0.49
N THR A 68 -6.28 8.48 1.62
CA THR A 68 -7.13 9.68 1.71
C THR A 68 -6.25 10.93 1.78
N GLU A 69 -6.87 12.10 1.95
CA GLU A 69 -6.16 13.36 2.13
C GLU A 69 -5.32 13.38 3.43
N ALA A 70 -5.89 12.90 4.54
CA ALA A 70 -5.29 13.02 5.86
C ALA A 70 -4.51 11.77 6.30
N LEU A 71 -4.98 10.59 5.93
CA LEU A 71 -4.44 9.31 6.40
C LEU A 71 -4.56 8.20 5.35
N VAL A 72 -3.86 7.10 5.59
CA VAL A 72 -4.00 5.86 4.81
C VAL A 72 -4.74 4.84 5.64
N SER A 73 -5.84 4.31 5.10
CA SER A 73 -6.55 3.18 5.71
C SER A 73 -6.12 1.87 5.07
N ILE A 74 -5.91 0.84 5.90
CA ILE A 74 -5.60 -0.51 5.46
C ILE A 74 -6.58 -1.46 6.11
N ASP A 75 -7.35 -2.17 5.30
CA ASP A 75 -8.33 -3.16 5.74
C ASP A 75 -7.82 -4.58 5.46
N VAL A 76 -7.89 -5.46 6.46
CA VAL A 76 -7.43 -6.85 6.37
C VAL A 76 -8.61 -7.78 6.17
N ASN A 77 -8.65 -8.44 5.00
CA ASN A 77 -9.68 -9.41 4.67
C ASN A 77 -9.14 -10.84 4.76
N GLY A 78 -9.91 -11.71 5.42
CA GLY A 78 -9.67 -13.15 5.45
C GLY A 78 -9.89 -13.80 4.08
N GLY A 79 -9.24 -14.94 3.86
CA GLY A 79 -9.45 -15.80 2.70
C GLY A 79 -10.44 -16.93 2.96
N HIS A 80 -10.69 -17.76 1.95
CA HIS A 80 -11.53 -18.97 2.08
C HIS A 80 -11.03 -19.94 3.18
N SER A 81 -9.76 -19.84 3.56
CA SER A 81 -9.13 -20.61 4.63
C SER A 81 -9.76 -20.38 6.03
N MET A 82 -10.62 -19.37 6.18
CA MET A 82 -11.26 -19.02 7.47
C MET A 82 -12.61 -19.72 7.75
N PHE A 83 -13.14 -20.55 6.86
CA PHE A 83 -14.47 -21.19 7.02
C PHE A 83 -14.54 -22.35 8.05
N GLY A 84 -13.65 -22.39 9.05
CA GLY A 84 -13.68 -23.34 10.16
C GLY A 84 -14.63 -22.92 11.30
N GLN A 85 -14.84 -23.79 12.31
CA GLN A 85 -15.61 -23.46 13.53
C GLN A 85 -14.73 -23.52 14.79
N GLY A 86 -15.02 -22.66 15.77
CA GLY A 86 -14.41 -22.67 17.11
C GLY A 86 -12.94 -22.25 17.12
N THR A 87 -12.11 -22.92 17.94
CA THR A 87 -10.68 -22.61 18.13
C THR A 87 -9.85 -22.66 16.84
N SER A 88 -10.30 -23.43 15.83
CA SER A 88 -9.66 -23.46 14.51
C SER A 88 -9.78 -22.12 13.76
N GLN A 89 -10.87 -21.39 14.00
CA GLN A 89 -11.13 -20.09 13.38
C GLN A 89 -10.29 -18.99 14.02
N GLU A 90 -10.21 -18.94 15.36
CA GLU A 90 -9.40 -17.95 16.08
C GLU A 90 -7.92 -18.03 15.69
N LYS A 91 -7.39 -19.26 15.55
CA LYS A 91 -6.03 -19.47 15.06
C LYS A 91 -5.85 -19.01 13.62
N ALA A 92 -6.81 -19.32 12.74
CA ALA A 92 -6.76 -18.87 11.35
C ALA A 92 -6.80 -17.33 11.25
N ILE A 93 -7.60 -16.66 12.09
CA ILE A 93 -7.65 -15.19 12.17
C ILE A 93 -6.28 -14.62 12.57
N LEU A 94 -5.69 -15.16 13.63
CA LEU A 94 -4.35 -14.75 14.07
C LEU A 94 -3.32 -14.95 12.95
N ASP A 95 -3.30 -16.11 12.31
CA ASP A 95 -2.35 -16.42 11.22
C ASP A 95 -2.50 -15.42 10.05
N VAL A 96 -3.72 -15.00 9.73
CA VAL A 96 -3.96 -13.97 8.71
C VAL A 96 -3.48 -12.60 9.16
N ASN A 97 -3.79 -12.17 10.39
CA ASN A 97 -3.34 -10.87 10.90
C ASN A 97 -1.81 -10.79 11.02
N LEU A 98 -1.13 -11.88 11.39
CA LEU A 98 0.34 -11.92 11.46
C LEU A 98 0.98 -11.80 10.07
N GLU A 99 0.41 -12.46 9.06
CA GLU A 99 0.88 -12.32 7.67
C GLU A 99 0.57 -10.92 7.12
N ALA A 100 -0.60 -10.38 7.44
CA ALA A 100 -0.98 -9.02 7.10
C ALA A 100 0.01 -8.00 7.67
N ALA A 101 0.41 -8.12 8.94
CA ALA A 101 1.40 -7.20 9.55
C ALA A 101 2.72 -7.16 8.77
N LYS A 102 3.26 -8.33 8.37
CA LYS A 102 4.48 -8.42 7.56
C LYS A 102 4.30 -7.78 6.19
N GLN A 103 3.17 -8.06 5.54
CA GLN A 103 2.89 -7.54 4.20
C GLN A 103 2.66 -6.02 4.24
N ILE A 104 1.95 -5.51 5.24
CA ILE A 104 1.74 -4.06 5.44
C ILE A 104 3.09 -3.36 5.54
N ALA A 105 3.99 -3.84 6.41
CA ALA A 105 5.33 -3.24 6.54
C ALA A 105 6.12 -3.26 5.22
N ARG A 106 5.95 -4.30 4.39
CA ARG A 106 6.55 -4.36 3.05
C ARG A 106 5.93 -3.32 2.09
N GLU A 107 4.61 -3.23 2.02
CA GLU A 107 3.91 -2.28 1.16
C GLU A 107 4.17 -0.82 1.55
N LEU A 108 4.28 -0.51 2.85
CA LEU A 108 4.65 0.83 3.33
C LEU A 108 5.99 1.29 2.74
N ARG A 109 6.96 0.36 2.63
CA ARG A 109 8.28 0.65 2.03
C ARG A 109 8.22 0.72 0.50
N LEU A 110 7.54 -0.24 -0.15
CA LEU A 110 7.48 -0.30 -1.61
C LEU A 110 6.75 0.91 -2.21
N ARG A 111 5.70 1.37 -1.55
CA ARG A 111 4.86 2.49 -2.02
C ARG A 111 5.27 3.84 -1.43
N ASP A 112 6.30 3.84 -0.58
CA ASP A 112 6.73 4.98 0.25
C ASP A 112 5.56 5.69 0.95
N ILE A 113 4.67 4.92 1.58
CA ILE A 113 3.53 5.46 2.33
C ILE A 113 4.05 6.08 3.63
N GLY A 114 3.65 7.30 3.92
CA GLY A 114 4.04 8.02 5.13
C GLY A 114 2.93 8.93 5.64
N GLY A 115 3.07 9.41 6.86
CA GLY A 115 2.01 10.09 7.60
C GLY A 115 1.32 9.15 8.58
N ILE A 116 0.04 9.40 8.81
CA ILE A 116 -0.83 8.59 9.68
C ILE A 116 -1.40 7.45 8.85
N ILE A 117 -1.25 6.22 9.35
CA ILE A 117 -1.78 5.00 8.78
C ILE A 117 -2.66 4.34 9.85
N VAL A 118 -3.85 3.93 9.46
CA VAL A 118 -4.80 3.21 10.32
C VAL A 118 -5.03 1.84 9.73
N VAL A 119 -4.76 0.79 10.51
CA VAL A 119 -4.93 -0.60 10.10
C VAL A 119 -6.11 -1.19 10.84
N ASP A 120 -7.08 -1.70 10.09
CA ASP A 120 -8.22 -2.46 10.58
C ASP A 120 -7.92 -3.96 10.40
N PHE A 121 -7.50 -4.59 11.49
CA PHE A 121 -7.24 -6.03 11.53
C PHE A 121 -8.54 -6.80 11.74
N ILE A 122 -8.57 -8.07 11.36
CA ILE A 122 -9.72 -8.93 11.61
C ILE A 122 -9.91 -9.06 13.13
N ASP A 123 -11.15 -8.89 13.59
CA ASP A 123 -11.52 -8.92 15.00
C ASP A 123 -10.96 -10.13 15.75
N MET A 124 -10.31 -9.86 16.89
CA MET A 124 -9.79 -10.86 17.81
C MET A 124 -10.39 -10.66 19.20
N THR A 125 -10.92 -11.73 19.78
CA THR A 125 -11.49 -11.76 21.13
C THR A 125 -10.41 -11.83 22.21
N ASP A 126 -9.37 -12.63 21.97
CA ASP A 126 -8.25 -12.83 22.90
C ASP A 126 -7.22 -11.68 22.81
N ASP A 127 -6.99 -11.02 23.94
CA ASP A 127 -5.98 -9.95 24.05
C ASP A 127 -4.55 -10.46 23.88
N SER A 128 -4.30 -11.75 24.12
CA SER A 128 -2.99 -12.37 23.84
C SER A 128 -2.69 -12.35 22.34
N ASN A 129 -3.69 -12.62 21.50
CA ASN A 129 -3.57 -12.58 20.04
C ASN A 129 -3.36 -11.15 19.53
N LYS A 130 -4.07 -10.17 20.09
CA LYS A 130 -3.85 -8.73 19.79
C LYS A 130 -2.40 -8.32 20.06
N ARG A 131 -1.84 -8.76 21.20
CA ARG A 131 -0.45 -8.48 21.55
C ARG A 131 0.54 -9.11 20.58
N LEU A 132 0.29 -10.34 20.13
CA LEU A 132 1.13 -10.99 19.12
C LEU A 132 1.16 -10.22 17.80
N VAL A 133 0.01 -9.72 17.33
CA VAL A 133 -0.07 -8.91 16.10
C VAL A 133 0.69 -7.59 16.27
N TYR A 134 0.57 -6.93 17.42
CA TYR A 134 1.35 -5.72 17.73
C TYR A 134 2.87 -5.96 17.69
N GLU A 135 3.35 -7.01 18.37
CA GLU A 135 4.78 -7.34 18.38
C GLU A 135 5.32 -7.71 16.99
N GLU A 136 4.54 -8.48 16.21
CA GLU A 136 4.91 -8.81 14.84
C GLU A 136 4.95 -7.56 13.95
N MET A 137 4.00 -6.63 14.11
CA MET A 137 4.02 -5.37 13.36
C MET A 137 5.24 -4.53 13.71
N LYS A 138 5.58 -4.40 15.00
CA LYS A 138 6.80 -3.69 15.44
C LYS A 138 8.06 -4.31 14.84
N LYS A 139 8.18 -5.63 14.91
CA LYS A 139 9.31 -6.36 14.32
C LYS A 139 9.37 -6.18 12.80
N ALA A 140 8.23 -6.17 12.11
CA ALA A 140 8.18 -6.03 10.66
C ALA A 140 8.62 -4.64 10.17
N VAL A 141 8.39 -3.60 10.97
CA VAL A 141 8.80 -2.22 10.64
C VAL A 141 10.23 -1.87 11.03
N GLU A 142 10.92 -2.67 11.84
CA GLU A 142 12.35 -2.46 12.19
C GLU A 142 13.28 -2.41 10.97
N LYS A 143 12.88 -3.06 9.87
CA LYS A 143 13.63 -3.03 8.59
C LYS A 143 13.43 -1.73 7.81
N ASP A 144 12.53 -0.85 8.25
CA ASP A 144 12.30 0.45 7.62
C ASP A 144 13.41 1.42 8.01
N ARG A 145 13.86 2.22 7.04
CA ARG A 145 14.88 3.25 7.26
C ARG A 145 14.26 4.52 7.86
N SER A 146 12.96 4.73 7.65
CA SER A 146 12.21 5.84 8.21
C SER A 146 11.82 5.53 9.65
N THR A 147 11.71 6.56 10.49
CA THR A 147 11.16 6.39 11.85
C THR A 147 9.70 5.98 11.76
N VAL A 148 9.36 4.84 12.37
CA VAL A 148 7.99 4.29 12.44
C VAL A 148 7.58 4.14 13.90
N GLY A 149 6.45 4.75 14.27
CA GLY A 149 5.76 4.50 15.53
C GLY A 149 4.55 3.59 15.30
N VAL A 150 4.33 2.61 16.18
CA VAL A 150 3.21 1.66 16.12
C VAL A 150 2.50 1.69 17.46
N SER A 151 1.18 1.88 17.45
CA SER A 151 0.34 1.79 18.66
C SER A 151 -0.08 0.34 18.91
N GLU A 152 -0.50 0.05 20.13
CA GLU A 152 -1.32 -1.13 20.38
C GLU A 152 -2.68 -1.00 19.68
N LEU A 153 -3.40 -2.12 19.55
CA LEU A 153 -4.77 -2.14 19.04
C LEU A 153 -5.68 -1.37 19.99
N SER A 154 -6.43 -0.41 19.46
CA SER A 154 -7.40 0.39 20.20
C SER A 154 -8.60 -0.44 20.65
N LYS A 155 -9.48 0.17 21.46
CA LYS A 155 -10.75 -0.45 21.85
C LYS A 155 -11.67 -0.78 20.67
N LEU A 156 -11.46 -0.12 19.53
CA LEU A 156 -12.21 -0.34 18.29
C LEU A 156 -11.52 -1.36 17.37
N GLY A 157 -10.43 -2.01 17.79
CA GLY A 157 -9.71 -2.97 16.96
C GLY A 157 -8.74 -2.34 15.95
N LEU A 158 -8.61 -1.01 15.94
CA LEU A 158 -7.74 -0.29 15.01
C LEU A 158 -6.31 -0.14 15.56
N MET A 159 -5.31 -0.32 14.71
CA MET A 159 -3.91 -0.01 15.00
C MET A 159 -3.49 1.27 14.27
N GLU A 160 -2.88 2.21 14.99
CA GLU A 160 -2.36 3.45 14.45
C GLU A 160 -0.86 3.34 14.23
N ILE A 161 -0.39 3.76 13.06
CA ILE A 161 1.01 3.77 12.68
C ILE A 161 1.37 5.16 12.18
N THR A 162 2.49 5.68 12.66
CA THR A 162 3.07 6.93 12.16
C THR A 162 4.39 6.61 11.46
N ARG A 163 4.52 6.99 10.19
CA ARG A 163 5.78 6.83 9.44
C ARG A 163 6.25 8.17 8.93
N LYS A 164 7.47 8.58 9.28
CA LYS A 164 8.03 9.88 8.88
C LYS A 164 8.01 10.02 7.36
N ARG A 165 7.38 11.08 6.85
CA ARG A 165 7.30 11.39 5.43
C ARG A 165 8.57 12.10 4.98
N VAL A 166 9.33 11.49 4.08
CA VAL A 166 10.55 12.08 3.50
C VAL A 166 10.26 12.67 2.11
N ARG A 167 9.33 12.06 1.37
CA ARG A 167 8.95 12.40 -0.01
C ARG A 167 7.44 12.16 -0.21
N PRO A 168 6.84 12.67 -1.31
CA PRO A 168 5.50 12.24 -1.73
C PRO A 168 5.43 10.72 -1.93
N SER A 169 4.27 10.10 -1.73
CA SER A 169 4.10 8.66 -1.96
C SER A 169 4.31 8.31 -3.44
N VAL A 170 4.72 7.08 -3.73
CA VAL A 170 4.99 6.63 -5.11
C VAL A 170 3.78 6.85 -6.00
N THR A 171 2.59 6.49 -5.53
CA THR A 171 1.33 6.71 -6.24
C THR A 171 1.16 8.16 -6.69
N PHE A 172 1.46 9.14 -5.84
CA PHE A 172 1.34 10.55 -6.20
C PHE A 172 2.38 11.00 -7.23
N MET A 173 3.57 10.38 -7.24
CA MET A 173 4.62 10.71 -8.21
C MET A 173 4.36 10.15 -9.62
N ILE A 174 3.59 9.06 -9.73
CA ILE A 174 3.39 8.34 -11.00
C ILE A 174 1.93 8.35 -11.50
N SER A 175 1.03 9.10 -10.86
CA SER A 175 -0.38 9.18 -11.26
C SER A 175 -0.91 10.61 -11.24
N GLU A 176 -1.95 10.85 -12.04
CA GLU A 176 -2.67 12.12 -12.08
C GLU A 176 -4.10 11.97 -11.54
N PRO A 177 -4.71 13.03 -10.98
CA PRO A 177 -6.10 12.98 -10.54
C PRO A 177 -7.04 12.61 -11.69
N CYS A 178 -8.05 11.77 -11.41
CA CYS A 178 -9.06 11.41 -12.40
C CYS A 178 -9.79 12.66 -12.92
N PRO A 179 -9.88 12.89 -14.24
CA PRO A 179 -10.53 14.08 -14.79
C PRO A 179 -12.06 14.08 -14.60
N CYS A 180 -12.66 12.92 -14.35
CA CYS A 180 -14.12 12.79 -14.20
C CYS A 180 -14.58 12.99 -12.76
N CYS A 181 -13.86 12.43 -11.79
CA CYS A 181 -14.26 12.43 -10.38
C CYS A 181 -13.29 13.18 -9.47
N HIS A 182 -12.16 13.69 -9.99
CA HIS A 182 -11.13 14.41 -9.23
C HIS A 182 -10.69 13.68 -7.96
N GLY A 183 -10.60 12.34 -8.02
CA GLY A 183 -10.18 11.50 -6.89
C GLY A 183 -11.31 11.02 -5.98
N ILE A 184 -12.57 11.42 -6.21
CA ILE A 184 -13.74 10.98 -5.42
C ILE A 184 -13.99 9.46 -5.59
N GLY A 185 -13.56 8.87 -6.70
CA GLY A 185 -13.80 7.46 -7.01
C GLY A 185 -15.25 7.12 -7.37
N ARG A 186 -16.11 8.15 -7.48
CA ARG A 186 -17.53 8.03 -7.85
C ARG A 186 -17.92 9.22 -8.72
N VAL A 187 -18.85 9.01 -9.63
CA VAL A 187 -19.51 10.06 -10.42
C VAL A 187 -20.98 10.12 -10.05
N GLU A 188 -21.61 11.26 -10.31
CA GLU A 188 -23.05 11.43 -10.04
C GLU A 188 -23.87 10.42 -10.87
N ALA A 189 -24.86 9.80 -10.23
CA ALA A 189 -25.76 8.88 -10.91
C ALA A 189 -26.54 9.60 -12.01
N LEU A 190 -26.89 8.87 -13.08
CA LEU A 190 -27.61 9.44 -14.22
C LEU A 190 -28.97 10.02 -13.80
N ASP A 191 -29.71 9.33 -12.94
CA ASP A 191 -31.03 9.78 -12.47
C ASP A 191 -30.94 11.11 -11.68
N THR A 192 -29.90 11.26 -10.86
CA THR A 192 -29.65 12.51 -10.13
C THR A 192 -29.26 13.63 -11.09
N SER A 193 -28.42 13.33 -12.08
CA SER A 193 -28.02 14.28 -13.13
C SER A 193 -29.22 14.74 -13.96
N PHE A 194 -30.08 13.80 -14.37
CA PHE A 194 -31.32 14.08 -15.10
C PHE A 194 -32.25 14.99 -14.29
N SER A 195 -32.47 14.65 -13.02
CA SER A 195 -33.28 15.46 -12.10
C SER A 195 -32.74 16.88 -11.94
N LYS A 196 -31.41 17.07 -11.93
CA LYS A 196 -30.79 18.40 -11.86
C LYS A 196 -31.03 19.19 -13.15
N ILE A 197 -30.87 18.56 -14.31
CA ILE A 197 -31.10 19.16 -15.62
C ILE A 197 -32.57 19.60 -15.73
N GLU A 198 -33.51 18.72 -15.39
CA GLU A 198 -34.94 19.02 -15.42
C GLU A 198 -35.29 20.24 -14.53
N ARG A 199 -34.80 20.25 -13.29
CA ARG A 199 -34.99 21.39 -12.37
C ARG A 199 -34.40 22.70 -12.92
N GLU A 200 -33.23 22.65 -13.56
CA GLU A 200 -32.61 23.82 -14.15
C GLU A 200 -33.36 24.34 -15.38
N ILE A 201 -33.87 23.44 -16.23
CA ILE A 201 -34.76 23.79 -17.35
C ILE A 201 -36.02 24.49 -16.82
N CYS A 202 -36.70 23.89 -15.85
CA CYS A 202 -37.89 24.48 -15.23
C CYS A 202 -37.60 25.85 -14.60
N ARG A 203 -36.45 26.02 -13.94
CA ARG A 203 -36.03 27.30 -13.35
C ARG A 203 -35.82 28.39 -14.40
N ARG A 204 -35.21 28.07 -15.53
CA ARG A 204 -34.96 29.03 -16.62
C ARG A 204 -36.24 29.38 -17.38
N LEU A 205 -37.09 28.39 -17.63
CA LEU A 205 -38.38 28.63 -18.29
C LEU A 205 -39.36 29.39 -17.38
N GLY A 206 -39.38 29.10 -16.07
CA GLY A 206 -40.21 29.85 -15.11
C GLY A 206 -39.85 31.34 -15.01
N ARG A 207 -38.61 31.71 -15.31
CA ARG A 207 -38.16 33.12 -15.38
C ARG A 207 -38.51 33.83 -16.69
N LEU A 208 -38.88 33.10 -17.74
CA LEU A 208 -39.27 33.68 -19.04
C LEU A 208 -40.76 34.08 -19.08
N TRP A 209 -41.53 33.74 -18.04
CA TRP A 209 -42.98 33.96 -17.95
C TRP A 209 -43.38 34.92 -16.81
N SER A 210 -42.39 35.62 -16.24
CA SER A 210 -42.54 36.71 -15.25
C SER A 210 -41.88 37.96 -15.80
#